data_AF-A0A972FW58-F1
#
_entry.id   AF-A0A972FW58-F1
#
_cell.length_a   1.000
_cell.length_b   1.000
_cell.length_c   1.000
_cell.angle_alpha   90.00
_cell.angle_beta   90.00
_cell.angle_gamma   90.00
#
_symmetry.space_group_name_H-M   'P 1'
#
loop_
_entity.id
_entity.type
_entity.pdbx_description
1 polymer ?
#
loop_
_entity_poly.entity_id
_entity_poly.type
_entity_poly.pdbx_seq_one_letter_code
_entity_poly.pdbx_strand_id
1 'polypeptide(L)'
;MKKTTAAFILFFMTTILFAQEKYDDKDNLFYATLADAQNHNPIPGLYSKTEFDPYDEFDITYANGETKKNVKCKSKEWPSEYFTNRGMLIRVIEGKAYVCLSLGRMNFYSAFHDGKKFTQEGNTGALKKWDPKYFESLLQQHDLLLRYQMEKPHREISDTVSGYGSKIMGWQVKFMMLLNEKL
;
A
#
# COMPACT_ATOMS: atom_id res chain seq x y z
N MET A 1 6.77 -9.92 56.32
CA MET A 1 6.48 -10.80 55.15
C MET A 1 5.93 -9.95 54.01
N LYS A 2 6.17 -10.42 52.79
CA LYS A 2 6.47 -9.63 51.58
C LYS A 2 5.32 -8.71 51.09
N LYS A 3 5.69 -7.47 50.78
CA LYS A 3 4.91 -6.55 49.94
C LYS A 3 5.00 -7.04 48.50
N THR A 4 3.89 -7.50 47.91
CA THR A 4 3.81 -7.77 46.47
C THR A 4 3.34 -6.50 45.77
N THR A 5 4.33 -5.74 45.29
CA THR A 5 4.14 -4.64 44.35
C THR A 5 3.73 -5.24 43.01
N ALA A 6 2.44 -5.16 42.66
CA ALA A 6 1.98 -5.44 41.31
C ALA A 6 2.39 -4.27 40.42
N ALA A 7 3.46 -4.45 39.65
CA ALA A 7 3.85 -3.53 38.60
C ALA A 7 2.78 -3.58 37.50
N PHE A 8 1.89 -2.59 37.49
CA PHE A 8 1.06 -2.28 36.32
C PHE A 8 2.00 -1.76 35.23
N ILE A 9 2.48 -2.67 34.37
CA ILE A 9 3.11 -2.30 33.11
C ILE A 9 1.98 -1.71 32.26
N LEU A 10 1.90 -0.38 32.28
CA LEU A 10 1.09 0.42 31.38
C LEU A 10 1.67 0.19 29.97
N PHE A 11 1.15 -0.82 29.28
CA PHE A 11 1.45 -1.07 27.88
C PHE A 11 0.84 0.09 27.10
N PHE A 12 1.65 1.09 26.79
CA PHE A 12 1.34 2.09 25.78
C PHE A 12 1.25 1.32 24.46
N MET A 13 0.06 0.76 24.17
CA MET A 13 -0.34 0.48 22.79
C MET A 13 -0.40 1.85 22.12
N THR A 14 0.70 2.24 21.50
CA THR A 14 0.66 3.19 20.40
C THR A 14 -0.19 2.54 19.32
N THR A 15 -1.49 2.84 19.35
CA THR A 15 -2.39 2.64 18.24
C THR A 15 -1.82 3.45 17.09
N ILE A 16 -1.04 2.79 16.24
CA ILE A 16 -0.75 3.29 14.90
C ILE A 16 -2.03 3.06 14.09
N LEU A 17 -3.01 3.93 14.35
CA LEU A 17 -4.04 4.25 13.40
C LEU A 17 -3.34 4.96 12.25
N PHE A 18 -2.80 4.22 11.28
CA PHE A 18 -2.68 4.79 9.94
C PHE A 18 -4.11 4.87 9.39
N ALA A 19 -4.83 5.91 9.82
CA ALA A 19 -5.74 6.56 8.93
C ALA A 19 -4.96 6.81 7.63
N GLN A 20 -5.58 6.51 6.48
CA GLN A 20 -5.13 7.10 5.23
C GLN A 20 -5.20 8.61 5.45
N GLU A 21 -4.11 9.21 5.92
CA GLU A 21 -3.93 10.66 5.88
C GLU A 21 -4.14 10.99 4.42
N LYS A 22 -5.23 11.70 4.14
CA LYS A 22 -5.45 12.29 2.84
C LYS A 22 -4.21 13.13 2.58
N TYR A 23 -3.37 12.69 1.64
CA TYR A 23 -2.29 13.50 1.09
C TYR A 23 -2.95 14.77 0.53
N ASP A 24 -2.96 15.84 1.30
CA ASP A 24 -3.47 17.15 0.90
C ASP A 24 -2.26 17.96 0.43
N ASP A 25 -1.96 17.88 -0.86
CA ASP A 25 -1.98 19.05 -1.75
C ASP A 25 -1.79 18.58 -3.20
N LYS A 26 -2.15 19.44 -4.15
CA LYS A 26 -2.42 19.22 -5.59
C LYS A 26 -1.37 18.47 -6.45
N ASP A 27 -0.25 18.07 -5.86
CA ASP A 27 0.91 17.52 -6.55
C ASP A 27 1.18 16.07 -6.14
N ASN A 28 1.58 15.28 -7.11
CA ASN A 28 2.03 13.92 -6.93
C ASN A 28 3.51 13.91 -6.54
N LEU A 29 3.79 13.46 -5.32
CA LEU A 29 5.10 13.57 -4.68
C LEU A 29 5.92 12.30 -4.87
N PHE A 30 7.23 12.43 -4.99
CA PHE A 30 8.17 11.31 -5.05
C PHE A 30 8.89 11.13 -3.71
N TYR A 31 9.22 9.89 -3.35
CA TYR A 31 9.87 9.54 -2.08
C TYR A 31 11.08 8.64 -2.34
N ALA A 32 12.22 8.88 -1.69
CA ALA A 32 13.43 8.09 -1.94
C ALA A 32 13.32 6.65 -1.43
N THR A 33 12.60 6.46 -0.32
CA THR A 33 12.39 5.15 0.31
C THR A 33 10.95 4.93 0.73
N LEU A 34 10.59 3.68 1.08
CA LEU A 34 9.30 3.38 1.70
C LEU A 34 9.13 4.14 3.03
N ALA A 35 10.19 4.24 3.83
CA ALA A 35 10.13 4.93 5.12
C ALA A 35 9.83 6.42 4.93
N ASP A 36 10.38 7.04 3.89
CA ASP A 36 10.08 8.43 3.54
C ASP A 36 8.61 8.59 3.14
N ALA A 37 8.07 7.66 2.34
CA ALA A 37 6.64 7.67 1.98
C ALA A 37 5.73 7.52 3.20
N GLN A 38 6.05 6.62 4.12
CA GLN A 38 5.27 6.40 5.35
C GLN A 38 5.32 7.59 6.32
N ASN A 39 6.42 8.34 6.31
CA ASN A 39 6.60 9.52 7.16
C ASN A 39 6.29 10.84 6.44
N HIS A 40 5.73 10.79 5.22
CA HIS A 40 5.41 11.97 4.42
C HIS A 40 6.61 12.92 4.19
N ASN A 41 7.79 12.35 3.95
CA ASN A 41 9.03 13.07 3.68
C ASN A 41 9.40 13.01 2.19
N PRO A 42 8.77 13.81 1.31
CA PRO A 42 9.03 13.74 -0.13
C PRO A 42 10.44 14.22 -0.48
N ILE A 43 10.93 13.79 -1.66
CA ILE A 43 12.16 14.31 -2.26
C ILE A 43 11.96 15.81 -2.53
N PRO A 44 12.76 16.70 -1.92
CA PRO A 44 12.54 18.13 -2.03
C PRO A 44 12.56 18.63 -3.48
N GLY A 45 11.53 19.36 -3.87
CA GLY A 45 11.40 19.96 -5.20
C GLY A 45 11.13 18.97 -6.34
N LEU A 46 10.84 17.69 -6.05
CA LEU A 46 10.51 16.69 -7.06
C LEU A 46 9.05 16.25 -6.94
N TYR A 47 8.25 16.56 -7.95
CA TYR A 47 6.82 16.30 -7.95
C TYR A 47 6.25 16.29 -9.37
N SER A 48 4.96 15.97 -9.50
CA SER A 48 4.21 16.15 -10.74
C SER A 48 2.89 16.84 -10.48
N LYS A 49 2.53 17.75 -11.38
CA LYS A 49 1.22 18.40 -11.41
C LYS A 49 0.20 17.61 -12.23
N THR A 50 0.64 16.59 -12.96
CA THR A 50 -0.21 15.75 -13.81
C THR A 50 -0.50 14.45 -13.12
N GLU A 51 -1.70 13.91 -13.33
CA GLU A 51 -2.06 12.60 -12.85
C GLU A 51 -1.34 11.50 -13.63
N PHE A 52 -1.18 10.34 -12.97
CA PHE A 52 -0.46 9.23 -13.56
C PHE A 52 -1.32 8.60 -14.63
N ASP A 53 -0.79 8.64 -15.85
CA ASP A 53 -1.49 8.11 -16.99
C ASP A 53 -1.53 6.57 -16.90
N PRO A 54 -2.61 5.91 -17.35
CA PRO A 54 -2.65 4.47 -17.45
C PRO A 54 -1.37 3.88 -18.04
N TYR A 55 -0.78 4.43 -19.11
CA TYR A 55 0.40 3.94 -19.85
C TYR A 55 1.75 4.03 -19.11
N ASP A 56 1.71 4.15 -17.80
CA ASP A 56 2.88 4.25 -16.93
C ASP A 56 3.76 5.49 -17.22
N GLU A 57 3.14 6.63 -17.54
CA GLU A 57 3.81 7.89 -17.91
C GLU A 57 3.44 9.05 -16.97
N PHE A 58 4.39 9.98 -16.82
CA PHE A 58 4.25 11.13 -15.95
C PHE A 58 5.03 12.35 -16.44
N ASP A 59 4.49 13.55 -16.25
CA ASP A 59 5.31 14.77 -16.32
C ASP A 59 6.01 14.95 -14.97
N ILE A 60 7.32 15.17 -14.96
CA ILE A 60 8.11 15.31 -13.74
C ILE A 60 8.69 16.71 -13.67
N THR A 61 8.31 17.45 -12.62
CA THR A 61 8.87 18.77 -12.30
C THR A 61 9.96 18.61 -11.25
N TYR A 62 11.13 19.18 -11.54
CA TYR A 62 12.32 19.14 -10.69
C TYR A 62 12.50 20.45 -9.90
N ALA A 63 13.42 20.43 -8.93
CA ALA A 63 13.64 21.55 -8.01
C ALA A 63 14.10 22.83 -8.71
N ASN A 64 14.72 22.71 -9.88
CA ASN A 64 15.12 23.84 -10.73
C ASN A 64 13.96 24.44 -11.56
N GLY A 65 12.74 23.90 -11.43
CA GLY A 65 11.55 24.30 -12.18
C GLY A 65 11.43 23.68 -13.57
N GLU A 66 12.41 22.91 -14.03
CA GLU A 66 12.32 22.20 -15.29
C GLU A 66 11.27 21.09 -15.20
N THR A 67 10.48 20.94 -16.27
CA THR A 67 9.49 19.87 -16.38
C THR A 67 9.84 18.97 -17.54
N LYS A 68 10.01 17.69 -17.24
CA LYS A 68 10.20 16.65 -18.24
C LYS A 68 8.89 15.94 -18.49
N LYS A 69 8.46 15.92 -19.75
CA LYS A 69 7.14 15.38 -20.12
C LYS A 69 7.18 13.90 -20.46
N ASN A 70 6.09 13.19 -20.19
CA ASN A 70 5.85 11.79 -20.58
C ASN A 70 6.98 10.82 -20.18
N VAL A 71 7.53 11.00 -18.98
CA VAL A 71 8.56 10.13 -18.41
C VAL A 71 7.93 8.79 -18.03
N LYS A 72 8.46 7.70 -18.57
CA LYS A 72 7.92 6.35 -18.34
C LYS A 72 8.55 5.69 -17.12
N CYS A 73 7.80 4.88 -16.37
CA CYS A 73 8.32 4.14 -15.21
C CYS A 73 9.53 3.25 -15.52
N LYS A 74 9.63 2.73 -16.76
CA LYS A 74 10.77 1.91 -17.21
C LYS A 74 12.00 2.70 -17.66
N SER A 75 11.91 4.03 -17.74
CA SER A 75 13.01 4.85 -18.22
C SER A 75 14.05 5.11 -17.13
N LYS A 76 15.30 5.36 -17.52
CA LYS A 76 16.37 5.80 -16.58
C LYS A 76 16.11 7.17 -15.96
N GLU A 77 15.11 7.87 -16.48
CA GLU A 77 14.72 9.21 -16.09
C GLU A 77 13.66 9.18 -14.97
N TRP A 78 13.13 7.98 -14.68
CA TRP A 78 12.22 7.77 -13.58
C TRP A 78 12.95 7.96 -12.25
N PRO A 79 12.49 8.85 -11.37
CA PRO A 79 13.34 9.38 -10.31
C PRO A 79 13.30 8.56 -9.02
N SER A 80 12.25 7.76 -8.78
CA SER A 80 12.16 6.92 -7.59
C SER A 80 11.16 5.77 -7.71
N GLU A 81 11.38 4.68 -6.97
CA GLU A 81 10.43 3.58 -6.85
C GLU A 81 9.09 4.01 -6.23
N TYR A 82 9.05 5.04 -5.38
CA TYR A 82 7.84 5.41 -4.63
C TYR A 82 7.34 6.80 -4.99
N PHE A 83 6.04 6.92 -5.23
CA PHE A 83 5.38 8.20 -5.48
C PHE A 83 3.89 8.16 -5.13
N THR A 84 3.26 9.31 -4.90
CA THR A 84 1.80 9.39 -4.73
C THR A 84 1.11 9.68 -6.05
N ASN A 85 -0.08 9.12 -6.26
CA ASN A 85 -0.97 9.49 -7.35
C ASN A 85 -2.43 9.48 -6.86
N ARG A 86 -3.13 10.60 -6.97
CA ARG A 86 -4.53 10.74 -6.48
C ARG A 86 -4.72 10.24 -5.04
N GLY A 87 -3.79 10.59 -4.16
CA GLY A 87 -3.79 10.17 -2.75
C GLY A 87 -3.45 8.69 -2.51
N MET A 88 -3.11 7.92 -3.55
CA MET A 88 -2.65 6.54 -3.42
C MET A 88 -1.12 6.50 -3.45
N LEU A 89 -0.51 5.70 -2.58
CA LEU A 89 0.91 5.38 -2.71
C LEU A 89 1.11 4.34 -3.82
N ILE A 90 1.95 4.69 -4.78
CA ILE A 90 2.33 3.84 -5.91
C ILE A 90 3.80 3.43 -5.74
N ARG A 91 4.08 2.17 -6.06
CA ARG A 91 5.43 1.64 -6.17
C ARG A 91 5.71 1.18 -7.60
N VAL A 92 6.86 1.54 -8.14
CA VAL A 92 7.40 1.03 -9.40
C VAL A 92 8.30 -0.15 -9.11
N ILE A 93 7.96 -1.32 -9.66
CA ILE A 93 8.75 -2.55 -9.56
C ILE A 93 9.03 -3.02 -10.98
N GLU A 94 10.30 -3.17 -11.34
CA GLU A 94 10.72 -3.62 -12.67
C GLU A 94 10.08 -2.81 -13.82
N GLY A 95 9.94 -1.49 -13.63
CA GLY A 95 9.40 -0.57 -14.62
C GLY A 95 7.88 -0.59 -14.77
N LYS A 96 7.13 -1.21 -13.84
CA LYS A 96 5.66 -1.24 -13.82
C LYS A 96 5.13 -0.62 -12.53
N ALA A 97 4.01 0.09 -12.61
CA ALA A 97 3.39 0.73 -11.45
C ALA A 97 2.38 -0.17 -10.73
N TYR A 98 2.43 -0.12 -9.40
CA TYR A 98 1.58 -0.88 -8.50
C TYR A 98 1.03 0.02 -7.39
N VAL A 99 -0.29 0.04 -7.22
CA VAL A 99 -0.93 0.64 -6.04
C VAL A 99 -0.57 -0.19 -4.81
N CYS A 100 -0.02 0.46 -3.79
CA CYS A 100 0.27 -0.13 -2.49
C CYS A 100 -1.04 -0.23 -1.69
N LEU A 101 -1.54 -1.46 -1.48
CA LEU A 101 -2.79 -1.70 -0.76
C LEU A 101 -2.57 -1.96 0.73
N SER A 102 -1.50 -2.69 1.07
CA SER A 102 -1.04 -2.92 2.44
C SER A 102 0.47 -3.10 2.41
N LEU A 103 1.18 -2.50 3.36
CA LEU A 103 2.64 -2.51 3.45
C LEU A 103 3.06 -3.02 4.83
N GLY A 104 4.07 -3.87 4.86
CA GLY A 104 4.55 -4.52 6.08
C GLY A 104 5.51 -5.66 5.77
N ARG A 105 5.52 -6.70 6.61
CA ARG A 105 6.34 -7.90 6.36
C ARG A 105 5.85 -8.67 5.13
N MET A 106 4.54 -8.62 4.86
CA MET A 106 3.90 -9.03 3.61
C MET A 106 3.26 -7.81 2.95
N ASN A 107 3.84 -7.36 1.85
CA ASN A 107 3.27 -6.29 1.03
C ASN A 107 2.19 -6.85 0.11
N PHE A 108 1.14 -6.06 -0.11
CA PHE A 108 0.02 -6.39 -1.00
C PHE A 108 -0.24 -5.24 -1.98
N TYR A 109 -0.31 -5.59 -3.25
CA TYR A 109 -0.31 -4.66 -4.36
C TYR A 109 -1.45 -4.94 -5.32
N SER A 110 -1.89 -3.90 -6.03
CA SER A 110 -2.65 -4.01 -7.26
C SER A 110 -1.85 -3.39 -8.40
N ALA A 111 -1.68 -4.08 -9.52
CA ALA A 111 -1.18 -3.45 -10.73
C ALA A 111 -2.08 -2.27 -11.11
N PHE A 112 -1.46 -1.13 -11.42
CA PHE A 112 -2.18 0.11 -11.68
C PHE A 112 -3.12 0.00 -12.89
N HIS A 113 -2.66 -0.71 -13.92
CA HIS A 113 -3.33 -0.82 -15.21
C HIS A 113 -4.54 -1.77 -15.26
N ASP A 114 -4.40 -2.98 -14.70
CA ASP A 114 -5.37 -4.07 -14.90
C ASP A 114 -5.94 -4.64 -13.60
N GLY A 115 -5.57 -4.06 -12.46
CA GLY A 115 -6.11 -4.47 -11.16
C GLY A 115 -5.64 -5.86 -10.69
N LYS A 116 -4.70 -6.51 -11.39
CA LYS A 116 -4.15 -7.80 -10.94
C LYS A 116 -3.44 -7.62 -9.61
N LYS A 117 -3.69 -8.54 -8.69
CA LYS A 117 -3.17 -8.45 -7.33
C LYS A 117 -1.87 -9.23 -7.19
N PHE A 118 -0.97 -8.72 -6.36
CA PHE A 118 0.35 -9.30 -6.13
C PHE A 118 0.72 -9.18 -4.65
N THR A 119 1.59 -10.08 -4.20
CA THR A 119 2.20 -10.04 -2.86
C THR A 119 3.70 -10.08 -2.95
N GLN A 120 4.38 -9.51 -1.97
CA GLN A 120 5.83 -9.54 -1.85
C GLN A 120 6.21 -9.64 -0.38
N GLU A 121 7.11 -10.56 -0.03
CA GLU A 121 7.68 -10.62 1.31
C GLU A 121 8.76 -9.56 1.46
N GLY A 122 8.56 -8.64 2.42
CA GLY A 122 9.37 -7.44 2.57
C GLY A 122 9.45 -6.60 1.29
N ASN A 123 10.43 -5.69 1.25
CA ASN A 123 10.58 -4.75 0.13
C ASN A 123 11.48 -5.28 -1.00
N THR A 124 12.19 -6.37 -0.78
CA THR A 124 13.18 -6.93 -1.72
C THR A 124 12.85 -8.36 -2.16
N GLY A 125 11.81 -8.99 -1.61
CA GLY A 125 11.39 -10.33 -2.01
C GLY A 125 10.86 -10.38 -3.45
N ALA A 126 10.64 -11.58 -3.99
CA ALA A 126 10.05 -11.72 -5.31
C ALA A 126 8.58 -11.28 -5.31
N LEU A 127 8.18 -10.50 -6.32
CA LEU A 127 6.78 -10.16 -6.54
C LEU A 127 6.04 -11.38 -7.09
N LYS A 128 5.08 -11.89 -6.32
CA LYS A 128 4.27 -13.07 -6.67
C LYS A 128 2.84 -12.66 -7.00
N LYS A 129 2.23 -13.32 -7.98
CA LYS A 129 0.80 -13.15 -8.25
C LYS A 129 0.01 -13.58 -7.02
N TRP A 130 -1.05 -12.85 -6.69
CA TRP A 130 -1.95 -13.16 -5.59
C TRP A 130 -2.50 -14.59 -5.70
N ASP A 131 -2.27 -15.37 -4.65
CA ASP A 131 -2.85 -16.70 -4.46
C ASP A 131 -3.71 -16.69 -3.19
N PRO A 132 -5.05 -16.75 -3.33
CA PRO A 132 -5.96 -16.81 -2.19
C PRO A 132 -5.68 -17.99 -1.26
N LYS A 133 -5.23 -19.15 -1.78
CA LYS A 133 -4.99 -20.33 -0.95
C LYS A 133 -3.76 -20.17 -0.07
N TYR A 134 -2.70 -19.58 -0.63
CA TYR A 134 -1.52 -19.20 0.15
C TYR A 134 -1.87 -18.18 1.23
N PHE A 135 -2.68 -17.18 0.89
CA PHE A 135 -3.11 -16.21 1.88
C PHE A 135 -3.96 -16.84 3.00
N GLU A 136 -4.91 -17.70 2.66
CA GLU A 136 -5.71 -18.44 3.65
C GLU A 136 -4.86 -19.34 4.54
N SER A 137 -3.81 -19.97 4.00
CA SER A 137 -2.90 -20.78 4.82
C SER A 137 -2.08 -19.93 5.79
N LEU A 138 -1.64 -18.73 5.39
CA LEU A 138 -1.01 -17.77 6.30
C LEU A 138 -1.99 -17.31 7.38
N LEU A 139 -3.23 -16.95 7.01
CA LEU A 139 -4.25 -16.59 7.99
C LEU A 139 -4.54 -17.72 8.97
N GLN A 140 -4.48 -18.99 8.53
CA GLN A 140 -4.65 -20.14 9.40
C GLN A 140 -3.50 -20.28 10.40
N GLN A 141 -2.25 -20.09 9.96
CA GLN A 141 -1.07 -20.14 10.81
C GLN A 141 -1.07 -19.08 11.92
N HIS A 142 -1.84 -18.01 11.76
CA HIS A 142 -1.92 -16.88 12.69
C HIS A 142 -3.31 -16.70 13.33
N ASP A 143 -4.15 -17.73 13.35
CA ASP A 143 -5.48 -17.75 13.99
C ASP A 143 -6.48 -16.68 13.46
N LEU A 144 -6.33 -16.29 12.19
CA LEU A 144 -7.19 -15.28 11.53
C LEU A 144 -8.19 -15.88 10.54
N LEU A 145 -8.02 -17.14 10.10
CA LEU A 145 -8.80 -17.73 9.00
C LEU A 145 -10.31 -17.78 9.28
N LEU A 146 -10.72 -18.20 10.47
CA LEU A 146 -12.15 -18.29 10.82
C LEU A 146 -12.83 -16.92 10.72
N ARG A 147 -12.17 -15.89 11.27
CA ARG A 147 -12.66 -14.51 11.22
C ARG A 147 -12.72 -13.98 9.78
N TYR A 148 -11.70 -14.29 8.98
CA TYR A 148 -11.67 -13.94 7.55
C TYR A 148 -12.90 -14.49 6.83
N GLN A 149 -13.18 -15.78 6.99
CA GLN A 149 -14.32 -16.44 6.36
C GLN A 149 -15.67 -15.89 6.84
N MET A 150 -15.82 -15.63 8.14
CA MET A 150 -17.05 -15.09 8.72
C MET A 150 -17.34 -13.65 8.29
N GLU A 151 -16.31 -12.82 8.16
CA GLU A 151 -16.47 -11.40 7.81
C GLU A 151 -16.45 -11.15 6.29
N LYS A 152 -16.44 -12.22 5.48
CA LYS A 152 -16.44 -12.09 4.02
C LYS A 152 -17.70 -11.36 3.56
N PRO A 153 -17.58 -10.26 2.81
CA PRO A 153 -18.74 -9.54 2.30
C PRO A 153 -19.62 -10.44 1.43
N HIS A 154 -20.93 -10.41 1.68
CA HIS A 154 -21.93 -10.97 0.78
C HIS A 154 -22.29 -9.94 -0.28
N ARG A 155 -22.67 -10.44 -1.47
CA ARG A 155 -23.16 -9.56 -2.53
C ARG A 155 -24.61 -9.19 -2.26
N GLU A 156 -24.89 -7.90 -2.21
CA GLU A 156 -26.25 -7.36 -2.08
C GLU A 156 -26.87 -7.13 -3.47
N ILE A 157 -28.20 -7.09 -3.55
CA ILE A 157 -28.92 -6.84 -4.80
C ILE A 157 -28.57 -5.45 -5.38
N SER A 158 -28.37 -4.47 -4.50
CA SER A 158 -27.96 -3.10 -4.85
C SER A 158 -26.51 -2.98 -5.30
N ASP A 159 -25.70 -4.03 -5.17
CA ASP A 159 -24.29 -3.94 -5.52
C ASP A 159 -24.08 -3.96 -7.04
N THR A 160 -23.47 -2.89 -7.53
CA THR A 160 -22.81 -2.91 -8.84
C THR A 160 -21.61 -3.87 -8.81
N VAL A 161 -21.17 -4.32 -9.98
CA VAL A 161 -19.97 -5.19 -10.09
C VAL A 161 -18.75 -4.53 -9.45
N SER A 162 -18.55 -3.23 -9.72
CA SER A 162 -17.45 -2.45 -9.13
C SER A 162 -17.61 -2.28 -7.62
N GLY A 163 -18.83 -1.98 -7.14
CA GLY A 163 -19.11 -1.81 -5.71
C GLY A 163 -18.80 -3.08 -4.90
N TYR A 164 -19.25 -4.24 -5.37
CA TYR A 164 -18.91 -5.51 -4.73
C TYR A 164 -17.42 -5.83 -4.80
N GLY A 165 -16.76 -5.53 -5.93
CA GLY A 165 -15.31 -5.64 -6.08
C GLY A 165 -14.55 -4.84 -5.02
N SER A 166 -14.97 -3.60 -4.76
CA SER A 166 -14.40 -2.74 -3.71
C SER A 166 -14.61 -3.30 -2.31
N LYS A 167 -15.80 -3.84 -2.00
CA LYS A 167 -16.06 -4.53 -0.71
C LYS A 167 -15.09 -5.70 -0.51
N ILE A 168 -14.93 -6.55 -1.52
CA ILE A 168 -13.99 -7.68 -1.47
C ILE A 168 -12.54 -7.22 -1.31
N MET A 169 -12.13 -6.16 -2.02
CA MET A 169 -10.78 -5.61 -1.88
C MET A 169 -10.54 -5.07 -0.46
N GLY A 170 -11.46 -4.25 0.06
CA GLY A 170 -11.35 -3.69 1.41
C GLY A 170 -11.25 -4.79 2.49
N TRP A 171 -12.04 -5.85 2.35
CA TRP A 171 -11.94 -7.02 3.22
C TRP A 171 -10.57 -7.72 3.13
N GLN A 172 -10.04 -7.95 1.92
CA GLN A 172 -8.71 -8.55 1.75
C GLN A 172 -7.60 -7.67 2.33
N VAL A 173 -7.65 -6.35 2.10
CA VAL A 173 -6.70 -5.38 2.64
C VAL A 173 -6.72 -5.40 4.17
N LYS A 174 -7.91 -5.37 4.77
CA LYS A 174 -8.09 -5.46 6.23
C LYS A 174 -7.37 -6.69 6.80
N PHE A 175 -7.58 -7.87 6.22
CA PHE A 175 -6.95 -9.09 6.73
C PHE A 175 -5.46 -9.18 6.43
N MET A 176 -4.97 -8.54 5.36
CA MET A 176 -3.54 -8.41 5.13
C MET A 176 -2.88 -7.51 6.18
N MET A 177 -3.54 -6.41 6.58
CA MET A 177 -3.04 -5.56 7.66
C MET A 177 -2.99 -6.31 8.99
N LEU A 178 -4.07 -7.03 9.35
CA LEU A 178 -4.11 -7.86 10.55
C LEU A 178 -3.05 -8.97 10.54
N LEU A 179 -2.78 -9.56 9.38
CA LEU A 179 -1.70 -10.54 9.22
C LEU A 179 -0.34 -9.89 9.47
N ASN A 180 -0.08 -8.70 8.90
CA ASN A 180 1.17 -7.97 9.11
C ASN A 180 1.43 -7.58 10.57
N GLU A 181 0.39 -7.38 11.39
CA GLU A 181 0.54 -7.16 12.84
C GLU A 181 1.00 -8.43 13.59
N LYS A 182 0.84 -9.61 12.98
CA LYS A 182 1.20 -10.92 13.57
C LYS A 182 2.54 -11.47 13.06
N LEU A 183 3.06 -10.94 11.97
CA LEU A 183 4.30 -11.34 11.31
C LEU A 183 5.50 -10.58 11.88
#